data_AF-A0A8X6R5C2-F1
#
_entry.id   AF-A0A8X6R5C2-F1
#
_cell.length_a   1.000
_cell.length_b   1.000
_cell.length_c   1.000
_cell.angle_alpha   90.00
_cell.angle_beta   90.00
_cell.angle_gamma   90.00
#
_symmetry.space_group_name_H-M   'P 1'
#
loop_
_entity.id
_entity.type
_entity.pdbx_description
1 polymer ?
#
loop_
_entity_poly.entity_id
_entity_poly.type
_entity_poly.pdbx_seq_one_letter_code
_entity_poly.pdbx_strand_id
1 'polypeptide(L)'
;MKFLQTDVTHPLKWLATLTTEPLVLGSNPGEDTDVYKCIGPSRHEVTLNSRRASNSLVRLVEEEERWETPDPPGCSPSKTRPRKISLREDRLLLSNRKLNSSQILKQWTLTSNVSVCPRTVRGRLLEIGLRGCKALPKPLLTEFQRKTRLTWAREHSLWTIKYLEKVIVSDESQFCISGNQSSAYVRRRTHEEFSPQCLKPTVKYPT
;
A
#
# COMPACT_ATOMS: atom_id res chain seq x y z
N MET A 1 -8.18 -27.05 32.79
CA MET A 1 -8.67 -25.70 33.12
C MET A 1 -9.40 -25.15 31.90
N LYS A 2 -10.53 -24.49 32.15
CA LYS A 2 -11.70 -24.38 31.26
C LYS A 2 -11.46 -23.52 30.02
N PHE A 3 -11.92 -24.03 28.87
CA PHE A 3 -12.36 -23.22 27.73
C PHE A 3 -13.63 -22.46 28.14
N LEU A 4 -13.70 -21.16 27.84
CA LEU A 4 -14.96 -20.44 27.79
C LEU A 4 -15.02 -19.60 26.51
N GLN A 5 -15.80 -20.16 25.58
CA GLN A 5 -16.65 -19.47 24.62
C GLN A 5 -17.47 -18.39 25.31
N THR A 6 -17.69 -17.25 24.65
CA THR A 6 -18.97 -16.55 24.73
C THR A 6 -19.27 -15.86 23.42
N ASP A 7 -20.55 -15.93 23.07
CA ASP A 7 -21.17 -15.63 21.80
C ASP A 7 -21.50 -14.14 21.59
N VAL A 8 -21.52 -13.81 20.31
CA VAL A 8 -22.45 -12.95 19.59
C VAL A 8 -23.78 -12.66 20.32
N THR A 9 -24.17 -11.38 20.47
CA THR A 9 -25.42 -10.79 19.92
C THR A 9 -25.72 -9.37 20.47
N HIS A 10 -25.98 -8.47 19.52
CA HIS A 10 -26.72 -7.19 19.61
C HIS A 10 -28.13 -7.36 20.26
N PRO A 11 -28.99 -6.32 20.52
CA PRO A 11 -29.02 -4.96 19.94
C PRO A 11 -29.48 -3.79 20.86
N LEU A 12 -29.35 -2.59 20.28
CA LEU A 12 -29.87 -1.27 20.65
C LEU A 12 -31.37 -1.23 20.98
N LYS A 13 -31.76 -0.54 22.07
CA LYS A 13 -33.03 0.19 22.22
C LYS A 13 -32.86 1.29 23.28
N TRP A 14 -32.92 2.56 22.88
CA TRP A 14 -33.25 3.65 23.81
C TRP A 14 -34.43 4.43 23.22
N LEU A 15 -35.60 4.23 23.83
CA LEU A 15 -36.74 5.13 23.79
C LEU A 15 -37.11 5.34 25.25
N ALA A 16 -37.09 6.59 25.71
CA ALA A 16 -37.68 6.94 26.99
C ALA A 16 -38.45 8.26 26.82
N THR A 17 -39.74 8.17 27.06
CA THR A 17 -40.73 9.23 27.09
C THR A 17 -40.73 9.93 28.46
N LEU A 18 -40.93 11.26 28.41
CA LEU A 18 -41.74 12.12 29.28
C LEU A 18 -41.60 12.03 30.81
N THR A 19 -41.25 13.16 31.44
CA THR A 19 -41.94 13.61 32.66
C THR A 19 -42.09 15.13 32.68
N THR A 20 -43.24 15.53 33.19
CA THR A 20 -43.87 16.84 33.24
C THR A 20 -43.53 17.54 34.56
N GLU A 21 -43.26 18.84 34.55
CA GLU A 21 -43.51 19.74 35.68
C GLU A 21 -44.07 21.08 35.16
N PRO A 22 -45.14 21.65 35.78
CA PRO A 22 -45.64 22.94 35.36
C PRO A 22 -45.69 24.01 36.49
N LEU A 23 -45.75 25.26 36.01
CA LEU A 23 -46.28 26.51 36.60
C LEU A 23 -45.38 27.32 37.57
N VAL A 24 -45.00 28.54 37.16
CA VAL A 24 -45.50 29.80 37.76
C VAL A 24 -45.59 30.90 36.68
N LEU A 25 -46.70 31.63 36.67
CA LEU A 25 -47.03 32.79 35.83
C LEU A 25 -46.37 34.08 36.34
N GLY A 26 -45.86 34.90 35.42
CA GLY A 26 -45.54 36.31 35.64
C GLY A 26 -45.64 37.06 34.31
N SER A 27 -46.52 38.06 34.24
CA SER A 27 -46.90 38.79 33.03
C SER A 27 -45.86 39.82 32.54
N ASN A 28 -45.74 39.93 31.21
CA ASN A 28 -45.23 40.98 30.29
C ASN A 28 -45.04 42.43 30.83
N PRO A 29 -44.33 43.39 30.14
CA PRO A 29 -43.75 43.38 28.78
C PRO A 29 -42.33 44.02 28.67
N GLY A 30 -41.63 43.80 27.57
CA GLY A 30 -40.41 44.54 27.26
C GLY A 30 -39.76 44.03 25.99
N GLU A 31 -39.94 44.77 24.89
CA GLU A 31 -39.16 44.65 23.67
C GLU A 31 -37.67 44.68 24.01
N ASP A 32 -36.95 43.65 23.58
CA ASP A 32 -35.55 43.79 23.17
C ASP A 32 -35.29 42.68 22.15
N THR A 33 -35.71 42.94 20.91
CA THR A 33 -35.23 42.20 19.75
C THR A 33 -33.79 42.62 19.45
N ASP A 34 -32.84 42.25 20.32
CA ASP A 34 -31.43 42.21 19.97
C ASP A 34 -31.05 40.78 19.59
N VAL A 35 -31.76 40.27 18.57
CA VAL A 35 -31.14 39.28 17.69
C VAL A 35 -30.11 40.07 16.92
N TYR A 36 -28.86 40.07 17.40
CA TYR A 36 -27.70 40.43 16.59
C TYR A 36 -27.75 39.59 15.32
N LYS A 37 -28.40 40.11 14.29
CA LYS A 37 -28.17 39.70 12.92
C LYS A 37 -26.79 40.23 12.64
N CYS A 38 -25.78 39.42 12.93
CA CYS A 38 -24.41 39.67 12.50
C CYS A 38 -24.45 39.66 10.98
N ILE A 39 -24.79 40.82 10.38
CA ILE A 39 -24.56 41.07 8.97
C ILE A 39 -23.05 41.06 8.87
N GLY A 40 -22.49 39.94 8.39
CA GLY A 40 -21.07 39.83 8.11
C GLY A 40 -20.63 40.99 7.20
N PRO A 41 -19.31 41.25 7.12
CA PRO A 41 -18.80 42.35 6.31
C PRO A 41 -19.38 42.30 4.90
N SER A 42 -19.81 43.46 4.39
CA SER A 42 -20.36 43.56 3.03
C SER A 42 -19.34 43.04 2.02
N ARG A 43 -19.80 42.50 0.87
CA ARG A 43 -18.94 42.10 -0.26
C ARG A 43 -17.89 43.16 -0.59
N HIS A 44 -18.24 44.43 -0.48
CA HIS A 44 -17.32 45.56 -0.67
C HIS A 44 -16.27 45.66 0.45
N GLU A 45 -16.65 45.50 1.71
CA GLU A 45 -15.75 45.53 2.87
C GLU A 45 -14.76 44.36 2.85
N VAL A 46 -15.21 43.16 2.45
CA VAL A 46 -14.33 41.99 2.28
C VAL A 46 -13.29 42.24 1.20
N THR A 47 -13.66 42.94 0.12
CA THR A 47 -12.69 43.30 -0.94
C THR A 47 -11.67 44.34 -0.49
N LEU A 48 -12.05 45.30 0.35
CA LEU A 48 -11.15 46.37 0.83
C LEU A 48 -10.21 45.89 1.95
N ASN A 49 -10.68 45.00 2.84
CA ASN A 49 -9.92 44.50 3.97
C ASN A 49 -9.01 43.30 3.61
N SER A 50 -9.09 42.82 2.37
CA SER A 50 -8.35 41.66 1.91
C SER A 50 -7.09 42.05 1.14
N ARG A 51 -6.00 41.32 1.41
CA ARG A 51 -4.74 41.41 0.66
C ARG A 51 -4.75 40.59 -0.64
N ARG A 52 -5.87 39.96 -0.99
CA ARG A 52 -6.01 39.14 -2.20
C ARG A 52 -6.58 39.99 -3.35
N ALA A 53 -6.19 39.66 -4.58
CA ALA A 53 -6.75 40.30 -5.77
C ALA A 53 -8.28 40.13 -5.83
N SER A 54 -9.00 41.18 -6.23
CA SER A 54 -10.47 41.25 -6.19
C SER A 54 -11.15 40.06 -6.87
N ASN A 55 -10.62 39.55 -7.98
CA ASN A 55 -11.16 38.39 -8.70
C ASN A 55 -11.08 37.08 -7.89
N SER A 56 -10.09 36.93 -7.00
CA SER A 56 -9.99 35.78 -6.10
C SER A 56 -11.03 35.85 -4.99
N LEU A 57 -11.40 37.06 -4.55
CA LEU A 57 -12.37 37.26 -3.48
C LEU A 57 -13.78 37.10 -4.00
N VAL A 58 -14.06 37.58 -5.22
CA VAL A 58 -15.34 37.35 -5.89
C VAL A 58 -15.64 35.85 -5.98
N ARG A 59 -14.65 35.02 -6.37
CA ARG A 59 -14.83 33.56 -6.41
C ARG A 59 -15.11 32.92 -5.06
N LEU A 60 -14.42 33.36 -4.02
CA LEU A 60 -14.57 32.80 -2.67
C LEU A 60 -15.89 33.21 -2.02
N VAL A 61 -16.33 34.45 -2.25
CA VAL A 61 -17.65 34.95 -1.79
C VAL A 61 -18.78 34.27 -2.56
N GLU A 62 -18.63 34.05 -3.87
CA GLU A 62 -19.56 33.24 -4.68
C GLU A 62 -19.58 31.76 -4.25
N GLU A 63 -18.47 31.22 -3.74
CA GLU A 63 -18.41 29.90 -3.11
C GLU A 63 -19.11 29.88 -1.74
N GLU A 64 -19.09 30.99 -0.99
CA GLU A 64 -19.73 31.13 0.33
C GLU A 64 -21.26 31.32 0.23
N GLU A 65 -21.79 31.96 -0.81
CA GLU A 65 -23.26 31.98 -1.04
C GLU A 65 -23.81 30.62 -1.51
N ARG A 66 -22.93 29.63 -1.74
CA ARG A 66 -23.25 28.30 -2.27
C ARG A 66 -23.32 27.19 -1.20
N TRP A 67 -23.47 27.52 0.07
CA TRP A 67 -23.58 26.52 1.15
C TRP A 67 -24.91 25.74 1.20
N GLU A 68 -25.89 26.02 0.33
CA GLU A 68 -27.14 25.22 0.24
C GLU A 68 -27.04 23.99 -0.69
N THR A 69 -25.92 23.80 -1.38
CA THR A 69 -25.68 22.62 -2.23
C THR A 69 -24.58 21.72 -1.65
N PRO A 70 -24.63 20.38 -1.84
CA PRO A 70 -23.55 19.48 -1.42
C PRO A 70 -22.20 19.99 -1.93
N ASP A 71 -21.18 19.93 -1.07
CA ASP A 71 -19.84 20.45 -1.37
C ASP A 71 -19.41 20.06 -2.80
N PRO A 72 -18.99 21.02 -3.64
CA PRO A 72 -18.42 20.68 -4.94
C PRO A 72 -17.23 19.73 -4.71
N PRO A 73 -17.02 18.74 -5.59
CA PRO A 73 -15.83 17.91 -5.49
C PRO A 73 -14.62 18.85 -5.42
N GLY A 74 -13.83 18.71 -4.35
CA GLY A 74 -12.72 19.61 -4.05
C GLY A 74 -11.81 19.85 -5.26
N CYS A 75 -11.02 20.93 -5.20
CA CYS A 75 -10.17 21.41 -6.29
C CYS A 75 -9.71 20.29 -7.25
N SER A 76 -10.15 20.38 -8.51
CA SER A 76 -9.78 19.44 -9.57
C SER A 76 -8.27 19.17 -9.55
N PRO A 77 -7.82 17.92 -9.73
CA PRO A 77 -6.40 17.61 -9.69
C PRO A 77 -5.61 18.52 -10.62
N SER A 78 -4.66 19.27 -10.06
CA SER A 78 -3.77 20.12 -10.85
C SER A 78 -3.06 19.28 -11.90
N LYS A 79 -3.05 19.75 -13.16
CA LYS A 79 -2.31 19.11 -14.24
C LYS A 79 -0.83 19.03 -13.85
N THR A 80 -0.33 17.83 -13.58
CA THR A 80 1.07 17.61 -13.23
C THR A 80 1.93 17.48 -14.48
N ARG A 81 3.24 17.73 -14.35
CA ARG A 81 4.20 17.53 -15.43
C ARG A 81 4.17 16.06 -15.89
N PRO A 82 4.14 15.77 -17.20
CA PRO A 82 4.17 14.40 -17.69
C PRO A 82 5.47 13.71 -17.27
N ARG A 83 5.37 12.40 -16.98
CA ARG A 83 6.52 11.58 -16.62
C ARG A 83 7.41 11.36 -17.86
N LYS A 84 8.72 11.28 -17.63
CA LYS A 84 9.70 10.89 -18.66
C LYS A 84 9.68 9.39 -18.98
N ILE A 85 9.24 8.59 -18.02
CA ILE A 85 9.18 7.13 -18.14
C ILE A 85 7.76 6.76 -18.56
N SER A 86 7.61 6.00 -19.63
CA SER A 86 6.33 5.49 -20.14
C SER A 86 6.03 4.08 -19.61
N LEU A 87 4.83 3.58 -19.90
CA LEU A 87 4.42 2.22 -19.56
C LEU A 87 5.28 1.15 -20.25
N ARG A 88 5.93 1.48 -21.38
CA ARG A 88 6.81 0.56 -22.09
C ARG A 88 8.06 0.25 -21.27
N GLU A 89 8.70 1.27 -20.68
CA GLU A 89 9.87 1.07 -19.84
C GLU A 89 9.50 0.35 -18.53
N ASP A 90 8.31 0.58 -17.99
CA ASP A 90 7.82 -0.13 -16.80
C ASP A 90 7.70 -1.64 -17.03
N ARG A 91 7.30 -2.07 -18.25
CA ARG A 91 7.27 -3.50 -18.61
C ARG A 91 8.65 -4.14 -18.57
N LEU A 92 9.69 -3.40 -18.95
CA LEU A 92 11.07 -3.90 -18.90
C LEU A 92 11.54 -4.14 -17.45
N LEU A 93 11.02 -3.40 -16.47
CA LEU A 93 11.30 -3.64 -15.05
C LEU A 93 10.72 -4.95 -14.52
N LEU A 94 9.65 -5.45 -15.16
CA LEU A 94 9.00 -6.71 -14.83
C LEU A 94 9.75 -7.90 -15.43
N SER A 95 10.48 -7.71 -16.53
CA SER A 95 11.18 -8.77 -17.24
C SER A 95 12.39 -9.34 -16.48
N ASN A 96 13.21 -8.49 -15.84
CA ASN A 96 14.40 -8.95 -15.13
C ASN A 96 14.46 -8.39 -13.69
N ARG A 97 14.14 -9.27 -12.73
CA ARG A 97 14.09 -8.94 -11.30
C ARG A 97 15.45 -8.79 -10.64
N LYS A 98 16.54 -9.17 -11.30
CA LYS A 98 17.89 -9.23 -10.68
C LYS A 98 18.74 -8.00 -10.96
N LEU A 99 18.28 -7.09 -11.83
CA LEU A 99 19.05 -5.91 -12.21
C LEU A 99 19.09 -4.87 -11.09
N ASN A 100 20.25 -4.23 -10.95
CA ASN A 100 20.42 -3.06 -10.10
C ASN A 100 19.90 -1.78 -10.80
N SER A 101 19.72 -0.69 -10.05
CA SER A 101 19.18 0.56 -10.62
C SER A 101 20.06 1.17 -11.71
N SER A 102 21.39 0.97 -11.64
CA SER A 102 22.35 1.51 -12.62
C SER A 102 22.35 0.70 -13.92
N GLN A 103 22.19 -0.62 -13.83
CA GLN A 103 22.03 -1.54 -14.95
C GLN A 103 20.71 -1.28 -15.68
N ILE A 104 19.62 -1.09 -14.94
CA ILE A 104 18.32 -0.68 -15.50
C ILE A 104 18.46 0.64 -16.24
N LEU A 105 19.12 1.64 -15.63
CA LEU A 105 19.37 2.91 -16.27
C LEU A 105 20.13 2.72 -17.60
N LYS A 106 21.24 1.98 -17.58
CA LYS A 106 22.04 1.69 -18.78
C LYS A 106 21.19 1.04 -19.87
N GLN A 107 20.34 0.07 -19.51
CA GLN A 107 19.44 -0.59 -20.44
C GLN A 107 18.41 0.38 -21.04
N TRP A 108 17.81 1.26 -20.24
CA TRP A 108 16.86 2.26 -20.72
C TRP A 108 17.51 3.28 -21.64
N THR A 109 18.72 3.74 -21.33
CA THR A 109 19.49 4.62 -22.21
C THR A 109 19.76 3.95 -23.55
N LEU A 110 20.16 2.68 -23.55
CA LEU A 110 20.48 1.94 -24.78
C LEU A 110 19.25 1.61 -25.64
N THR A 111 18.14 1.21 -25.02
CA THR A 111 16.97 0.71 -25.76
C THR A 111 15.96 1.82 -26.12
N SER A 112 15.81 2.82 -25.26
CA SER A 112 14.74 3.83 -25.38
C SER A 112 15.27 5.27 -25.40
N ASN A 113 16.60 5.48 -25.36
CA ASN A 113 17.23 6.81 -25.29
C ASN A 113 16.70 7.67 -24.13
N VAL A 114 16.21 7.04 -23.06
CA VAL A 114 15.64 7.73 -21.90
C VAL A 114 16.77 8.13 -20.95
N SER A 115 17.06 9.42 -20.88
CA SER A 115 18.03 9.97 -19.92
C SER A 115 17.35 10.33 -18.59
N VAL A 116 17.59 9.50 -17.56
CA VAL A 116 17.12 9.67 -16.18
C VAL A 116 18.25 9.40 -15.18
N CYS A 117 18.08 9.79 -13.92
CA CYS A 117 19.05 9.45 -12.87
C CYS A 117 18.67 8.15 -12.13
N PRO A 118 19.61 7.45 -11.48
CA PRO A 118 19.32 6.23 -10.72
C PRO A 118 18.28 6.43 -9.60
N ARG A 119 18.15 7.65 -9.07
CA ARG A 119 17.14 7.99 -8.05
C ARG A 119 15.73 7.91 -8.64
N THR A 120 15.51 8.41 -9.86
CA THR A 120 14.22 8.30 -10.57
C THR A 120 13.86 6.84 -10.83
N VAL A 121 14.84 6.01 -11.22
CA VAL A 121 14.65 4.55 -11.40
C VAL A 121 14.19 3.90 -10.09
N ARG A 122 14.84 4.24 -8.97
CA ARG A 122 14.45 3.70 -7.65
C ARG A 122 13.04 4.15 -7.24
N GLY A 123 12.71 5.42 -7.42
CA GLY A 123 11.36 5.94 -7.18
C GLY A 123 10.33 5.17 -8.00
N ARG A 124 10.60 4.96 -9.30
CA ARG A 124 9.67 4.24 -10.16
C ARG A 124 9.49 2.77 -9.78
N LEU A 125 10.57 2.10 -9.38
CA LEU A 125 10.50 0.73 -8.84
C LEU A 125 9.60 0.66 -7.61
N LEU A 126 9.69 1.63 -6.69
CA LEU A 126 8.85 1.69 -5.50
C LEU A 126 7.39 1.99 -5.85
N GLU A 127 7.12 2.89 -6.80
CA GLU A 127 5.77 3.19 -7.30
C GLU A 127 5.07 1.94 -7.89
N ILE A 128 5.83 1.04 -8.53
CA ILE A 128 5.31 -0.23 -9.08
C ILE A 128 5.21 -1.33 -7.99
N GLY A 129 5.71 -1.05 -6.78
CA GLY A 129 5.72 -1.96 -5.64
C GLY A 129 6.90 -2.93 -5.61
N LEU A 130 7.96 -2.68 -6.40
CA LEU A 130 9.14 -3.53 -6.48
C LEU A 130 10.22 -3.08 -5.51
N ARG A 131 10.37 -3.82 -4.42
CA ARG A 131 11.37 -3.55 -3.37
C ARG A 131 12.59 -4.41 -3.57
N GLY A 132 13.75 -3.88 -3.19
CA GLY A 132 14.99 -4.66 -3.16
C GLY A 132 14.98 -5.61 -1.96
N CYS A 133 15.11 -6.91 -2.20
CA CYS A 133 15.13 -7.95 -1.19
C CYS A 133 16.25 -8.94 -1.47
N LYS A 134 16.72 -9.64 -0.43
CA LYS A 134 17.62 -10.78 -0.59
C LYS A 134 16.87 -11.95 -1.23
N ALA A 135 17.44 -12.53 -2.28
CA ALA A 135 16.86 -13.67 -2.96
C ALA A 135 16.94 -14.92 -2.07
N LEU A 136 15.87 -15.70 -2.02
CA LEU A 136 15.86 -16.96 -1.29
C LEU A 136 16.65 -18.04 -2.06
N PRO A 137 17.62 -18.71 -1.42
CA PRO A 137 18.28 -19.86 -2.02
C PRO A 137 17.31 -21.04 -2.07
N LYS A 138 17.08 -21.59 -3.26
CA LYS A 138 16.23 -22.78 -3.47
C LYS A 138 16.88 -23.71 -4.47
N PRO A 139 16.80 -25.04 -4.29
CA PRO A 139 17.36 -25.98 -5.25
C PRO A 139 16.72 -25.78 -6.63
N LEU A 140 17.54 -25.77 -7.68
CA LEU A 140 17.04 -25.73 -9.04
C LEU A 140 16.46 -27.10 -9.40
N LEU A 141 15.14 -27.19 -9.47
CA LEU A 141 14.43 -28.43 -9.77
C LEU A 141 13.75 -28.36 -11.14
N THR A 142 13.89 -29.44 -11.91
CA THR A 142 13.09 -29.67 -13.10
C THR A 142 11.64 -29.99 -12.72
N GLU A 143 10.71 -29.83 -13.66
CA GLU A 143 9.29 -30.10 -13.42
C GLU A 143 9.05 -31.58 -13.04
N PHE A 144 9.76 -32.50 -13.68
CA PHE A 144 9.73 -33.91 -13.34
C PHE A 144 10.15 -34.17 -11.90
N GLN A 145 11.30 -33.61 -11.47
CA GLN A 145 11.80 -33.76 -10.10
C GLN A 145 10.82 -33.18 -9.06
N ARG A 146 10.14 -32.08 -9.37
CA ARG A 146 9.11 -31.51 -8.47
C ARG A 146 7.95 -32.47 -8.29
N LYS A 147 7.45 -33.07 -9.38
CA LYS A 147 6.35 -34.04 -9.34
C LYS A 147 6.72 -35.27 -8.54
N THR A 148 7.87 -35.89 -8.82
CA THR A 148 8.35 -37.08 -8.08
C THR A 148 8.52 -36.79 -6.59
N ARG A 149 9.06 -35.63 -6.23
CA ARG A 149 9.17 -35.22 -4.82
C ARG A 149 7.81 -35.00 -4.16
N LEU A 150 6.87 -34.40 -4.89
CA LEU A 150 5.52 -34.16 -4.38
C LEU A 150 4.73 -35.46 -4.20
N THR A 151 4.83 -36.41 -5.12
CA THR A 151 4.19 -37.73 -4.99
C THR A 151 4.76 -38.48 -3.81
N TRP A 152 6.09 -38.53 -3.68
CA TRP A 152 6.76 -39.15 -2.54
C TRP A 152 6.33 -38.51 -1.21
N ALA A 153 6.25 -37.19 -1.13
CA ALA A 153 5.80 -36.50 0.10
C ALA A 153 4.33 -36.80 0.45
N ARG A 154 3.46 -36.99 -0.55
CA ARG A 154 2.05 -37.35 -0.34
C ARG A 154 1.90 -38.79 0.14
N GLU A 155 2.58 -39.73 -0.51
CA GLU A 155 2.58 -41.16 -0.14
C GLU A 155 3.04 -41.37 1.31
N HIS A 156 4.03 -40.59 1.74
CA HIS A 156 4.63 -40.70 3.07
C HIS A 156 4.11 -39.64 4.06
N SER A 157 3.02 -38.94 3.75
CA SER A 157 2.46 -37.87 4.59
C SER A 157 1.94 -38.37 5.95
N LEU A 158 1.58 -39.64 6.06
CA LEU A 158 1.05 -40.28 7.26
C LEU A 158 2.13 -41.03 8.08
N TRP A 159 3.40 -40.87 7.73
CA TRP A 159 4.49 -41.49 8.49
C TRP A 159 4.50 -41.01 9.94
N THR A 160 4.30 -41.96 10.86
CA THR A 160 4.34 -41.73 12.30
C THR A 160 5.77 -41.82 12.82
N ILE A 161 6.06 -41.22 13.98
CA ILE A 161 7.39 -41.23 14.62
C ILE A 161 7.97 -42.65 14.74
N LYS A 162 7.16 -43.65 15.10
CA LYS A 162 7.57 -45.09 15.16
C LYS A 162 8.10 -45.65 13.85
N TYR A 163 7.66 -45.11 12.71
CA TYR A 163 8.17 -45.50 11.40
C TYR A 163 9.51 -44.81 11.13
N LEU A 164 9.62 -43.53 11.47
CA LEU A 164 10.86 -42.74 11.32
C LEU A 164 12.01 -43.30 12.16
N GLU A 165 11.74 -43.85 13.35
CA GLU A 165 12.73 -44.50 14.21
C GLU A 165 13.44 -45.69 13.55
N LYS A 166 12.81 -46.33 12.56
CA LYS A 166 13.38 -47.47 11.83
C LYS A 166 14.21 -47.05 10.63
N VAL A 167 14.18 -45.77 10.25
CA VAL A 167 14.86 -45.26 9.05
C VAL A 167 16.26 -44.78 9.42
N ILE A 168 17.27 -45.44 8.86
CA ILE A 168 18.67 -44.96 8.94
C ILE A 168 18.95 -44.14 7.68
N VAL A 169 19.32 -42.87 7.86
CA VAL A 169 19.66 -41.96 6.75
C VAL A 169 21.18 -41.76 6.70
N SER A 170 21.77 -41.92 5.53
CA SER A 170 23.17 -41.56 5.25
C SER A 170 23.21 -40.45 4.19
N ASP A 171 24.08 -39.46 4.39
CA ASP A 171 24.39 -38.42 3.40
C ASP A 171 25.86 -37.98 3.57
N GLU A 172 26.44 -37.46 2.50
CA GLU A 172 27.79 -36.92 2.48
C GLU A 172 27.72 -35.39 2.42
N SER A 173 28.48 -34.71 3.28
CA SER A 173 28.55 -33.24 3.27
C SER A 173 29.98 -32.76 3.00
N GLN A 174 30.08 -31.69 2.21
CA GLN A 174 31.36 -31.03 1.92
C GLN A 174 31.55 -29.85 2.88
N PHE A 175 32.70 -29.80 3.54
CA PHE A 175 33.11 -28.67 4.39
C PHE A 175 34.08 -27.77 3.62
N CYS A 176 33.71 -26.50 3.44
CA CYS A 176 34.56 -25.51 2.76
C CYS A 176 35.10 -24.49 3.78
N ILE A 177 36.42 -24.28 3.79
CA ILE A 177 37.10 -23.33 4.68
C ILE A 177 36.86 -21.87 4.26
N SER A 178 36.67 -21.62 2.96
CA SER A 178 36.26 -20.32 2.41
C SER A 178 35.01 -20.49 1.55
N GLY A 179 33.95 -19.74 1.88
CA GLY A 179 32.64 -19.88 1.24
C GLY A 179 32.36 -18.78 0.21
N ASN A 180 32.20 -19.15 -1.06
CA ASN A 180 31.76 -18.24 -2.14
C ASN A 180 30.22 -18.04 -2.18
N GLN A 181 29.55 -17.99 -1.03
CA GLN A 181 28.10 -17.81 -0.97
C GLN A 181 27.74 -16.32 -1.05
N SER A 182 27.83 -15.75 -2.26
CA SER A 182 27.40 -14.37 -2.48
C SER A 182 25.88 -14.23 -2.32
N SER A 183 25.46 -13.22 -1.55
CA SER A 183 24.04 -12.89 -1.44
C SER A 183 23.57 -12.24 -2.73
N ALA A 184 22.57 -12.82 -3.39
CA ALA A 184 21.93 -12.19 -4.54
C ALA A 184 20.76 -11.30 -4.09
N TYR A 185 20.63 -10.14 -4.71
CA TYR A 185 19.48 -9.24 -4.51
C TYR A 185 18.52 -9.33 -5.70
N VAL A 186 17.23 -9.24 -5.40
CA VAL A 186 16.13 -9.27 -6.36
C VAL A 186 15.14 -8.14 -6.07
N ARG A 187 14.41 -7.73 -7.10
CA ARG A 187 13.30 -6.77 -7.04
C ARG A 187 11.99 -7.55 -7.02
N ARG A 188 11.25 -7.48 -5.91
CA ARG A 188 10.13 -8.37 -5.63
C ARG A 188 8.98 -7.61 -4.98
N ARG A 189 7.73 -8.02 -5.25
CA ARG A 189 6.56 -7.61 -4.45
C ARG A 189 6.45 -8.45 -3.16
N THR A 190 5.61 -8.05 -2.22
CA THR A 190 5.49 -8.76 -0.93
C THR A 190 5.08 -10.24 -1.07
N HIS A 191 4.18 -10.57 -2.01
CA HIS A 191 3.63 -11.91 -2.21
C HIS A 191 4.37 -12.77 -3.26
N GLU A 192 5.45 -12.26 -3.85
CA GLU A 192 6.18 -12.95 -4.94
C GLU A 192 7.37 -13.76 -4.44
N GLU A 193 7.38 -14.12 -3.14
CA GLU A 193 8.54 -14.70 -2.47
C GLU A 193 9.11 -15.95 -3.15
N PHE A 194 8.23 -16.90 -3.47
CA PHE A 194 8.57 -18.17 -4.09
C PHE A 194 8.47 -18.14 -5.62
N SER A 195 8.29 -16.96 -6.22
CA SER A 195 8.29 -16.83 -7.67
C SER A 195 9.66 -17.20 -8.24
N PRO A 196 9.74 -18.03 -9.31
CA PRO A 196 11.02 -18.51 -9.84
C PRO A 196 11.97 -17.39 -10.28
N GLN A 197 11.43 -16.24 -10.68
CA GLN A 197 12.21 -15.07 -11.07
C GLN A 197 12.93 -14.41 -9.89
N CYS A 198 12.43 -14.60 -8.67
CA CYS A 198 12.90 -13.99 -7.44
C CYS A 198 13.77 -14.92 -6.58
N LEU A 199 13.96 -16.17 -7.03
CA LEU A 199 14.79 -17.16 -6.34
C LEU A 199 16.26 -17.06 -6.79
N LYS A 200 17.14 -17.41 -5.86
CA LYS A 200 18.53 -17.77 -6.17
C LYS A 200 18.57 -19.29 -6.35
N PRO A 201 18.69 -19.81 -7.58
CA PRO A 201 18.82 -21.24 -7.79
C PRO A 201 20.13 -21.73 -7.17
N THR A 202 20.05 -22.83 -6.43
CA THR A 202 21.18 -23.57 -5.88
C THR A 202 21.30 -24.89 -6.62
N VAL A 203 22.50 -25.21 -7.08
CA VAL A 203 22.83 -26.50 -7.72
C VAL A 203 23.84 -27.21 -6.81
N LYS A 204 23.74 -28.54 -6.69
CA LYS A 204 24.65 -29.35 -5.85
C LYS A 204 26.11 -29.19 -6.29
N TYR A 205 26.33 -29.20 -7.61
CA TYR A 205 27.64 -29.03 -8.22
C TYR A 205 27.63 -27.75 -9.07
N PRO A 206 28.53 -26.77 -8.80
CA PRO A 206 28.68 -25.63 -9.68
C PRO A 206 29.13 -26.12 -11.07
N THR A 207 28.54 -25.55 -12.12
CA THR A 207 28.89 -25.82 -13.52
C THR A 207 30.01 -24.90 -13.96
#